data_AF-A0A3D2V2P3-F1
#
_entry.id   AF-A0A3D2V2P3-F1
#
_cell.length_a   1.000
_cell.length_b   1.000
_cell.length_c   1.000
_cell.angle_alpha   90.00
_cell.angle_beta   90.00
_cell.angle_gamma   90.00
#
_symmetry.space_group_name_H-M   'P 1'
#
loop_
_entity.id
_entity.type
_entity.pdbx_description
1 polymer ?
#
loop_
_entity_poly.entity_id
_entity_poly.type
_entity_poly.pdbx_seq_one_letter_code
_entity_poly.pdbx_strand_id
1 'polypeptide(L)'
;MLAIVTGCQPANTFYLRERGELAHYVDTATDIEYPDVFEPQLAEVEHARAPITLSRPDFDRPWELSLEEAVHTALQNSKVVRNLGSVTPFGFADGLSGRTAGNTTVYDPAIFETDPQAGVEAALSAFDAQFTTSVFWNKQDRPQNVSTSFQFIPFFYEQDQGQFEAALTKRSATGTQYTLRNQTIYDSNNRGFGRALPSDWYTAMEIEVNQPLMRGRGALVNRIPVMVARINTDISLAQFEGSVRNLVVDVENTYWDLYTAYRNLEAGRIARDAAQVTWKIAYEKMVGGSESAQAEAQAQEQFFFFQAQVETTWNDLLSREQQLRWLMGLSATDGRVIRPTDEPVQARVEFDWQQTHEEALLRSTELRQQKWVIKRRELELVAARDNLKPQLNLVAMYRWLGMGDKLATANRRGLNFTEPGSTAFDELTEGNFQEVRLGLEFRPPAIGARREMAAVRNSQLHLVREKARLEDMELNTSHLLTTALKNLDYNHRQAQNHYNRWAISQKEVDSAMALYRGGKATLDIVLEAQRRHAQAQTDYYRALGNYTKSISEV
;
A
#
# COMPACT_ATOMS: atom_id res chain seq x y z
N MET A 1 15.46 -50.99 -3.54
CA MET A 1 14.73 -50.79 -4.81
C MET A 1 13.24 -50.96 -4.52
N LEU A 2 12.50 -49.87 -4.36
CA LEU A 2 11.05 -49.74 -4.63
C LEU A 2 10.59 -48.33 -4.18
N ALA A 3 10.30 -47.48 -5.15
CA ALA A 3 9.47 -46.29 -4.98
C ALA A 3 8.60 -46.22 -6.23
N ILE A 4 7.31 -46.52 -6.08
CA ILE A 4 6.30 -46.39 -7.12
C ILE A 4 5.69 -45.00 -6.99
N VAL A 5 5.81 -44.25 -8.08
CA VAL A 5 5.20 -42.94 -8.32
C VAL A 5 3.70 -43.14 -8.55
N THR A 6 2.86 -42.37 -7.86
CA THR A 6 1.52 -42.05 -8.35
C THR A 6 1.34 -40.53 -8.31
N GLY A 7 1.17 -39.95 -9.50
CA GLY A 7 0.89 -38.53 -9.69
C GLY A 7 -0.60 -38.23 -9.56
N CYS A 8 -0.90 -36.98 -9.20
CA CYS A 8 -2.25 -36.45 -9.15
C CYS A 8 -2.83 -36.27 -10.56
N GLN A 9 -4.04 -36.78 -10.80
CA GLN A 9 -4.95 -36.29 -11.84
C GLN A 9 -6.07 -35.48 -11.18
N PRO A 10 -6.54 -34.39 -11.81
CA PRO A 10 -7.69 -33.64 -11.33
C PRO A 10 -8.97 -34.46 -11.61
N ALA A 11 -9.78 -34.68 -10.58
CA ALA A 11 -11.04 -35.37 -10.70
C ALA A 11 -12.05 -34.48 -11.45
N ASN A 12 -12.42 -34.87 -12.68
CA ASN A 12 -13.65 -34.41 -13.31
C ASN A 12 -14.79 -35.31 -12.84
N THR A 13 -15.74 -34.75 -12.11
CA THR A 13 -16.94 -35.47 -11.67
C THR A 13 -17.94 -35.59 -12.82
N PHE A 14 -18.29 -36.82 -13.19
CA PHE A 14 -19.43 -37.14 -14.05
C PHE A 14 -20.37 -38.06 -13.26
N TYR A 15 -21.62 -37.65 -13.07
CA TYR A 15 -22.62 -38.46 -12.36
C TYR A 15 -23.61 -39.07 -13.35
N LEU A 16 -23.60 -40.41 -13.46
CA LEU A 16 -24.59 -41.17 -14.20
C LEU A 16 -25.44 -41.97 -13.18
N ARG A 17 -26.72 -41.60 -13.06
CA ARG A 17 -27.78 -42.12 -12.16
C ARG A 17 -27.69 -41.65 -10.69
N GLU A 18 -28.30 -40.51 -10.40
CA GLU A 18 -28.50 -39.99 -9.04
C GLU A 18 -29.58 -40.78 -8.27
N ARG A 19 -29.22 -41.26 -7.08
CA ARG A 19 -30.15 -41.44 -5.96
C ARG A 19 -30.11 -40.14 -5.16
N GLY A 20 -31.27 -39.61 -4.77
CA GLY A 20 -31.45 -38.30 -4.11
C GLY A 20 -30.79 -38.10 -2.74
N GLU A 21 -29.76 -38.88 -2.38
CA GLU A 21 -29.00 -38.75 -1.13
C GLU A 21 -27.77 -37.83 -1.24
N LEU A 22 -27.29 -37.52 -2.45
CA LEU A 22 -26.12 -36.64 -2.67
C LEU A 22 -26.48 -35.19 -3.01
N ALA A 23 -27.75 -34.90 -3.33
CA ALA A 23 -28.24 -33.53 -3.62
C ALA A 23 -28.01 -32.58 -2.42
N HIS A 24 -28.14 -33.09 -1.19
CA HIS A 24 -27.87 -32.34 0.03
C HIS A 24 -26.42 -31.83 0.13
N TYR A 25 -25.44 -32.55 -0.42
CA TYR A 25 -24.03 -32.11 -0.39
C TYR A 25 -23.72 -31.05 -1.45
N VAL A 26 -24.43 -31.06 -2.58
CA VAL A 26 -24.32 -30.03 -3.62
C VAL A 26 -24.92 -28.72 -3.13
N ASP A 27 -26.07 -28.77 -2.45
CA ASP A 27 -26.68 -27.59 -1.83
C ASP A 27 -25.76 -27.00 -0.76
N THR A 28 -25.28 -27.78 0.22
CA THR A 28 -24.39 -27.24 1.28
C THR A 28 -23.02 -26.74 0.80
N ALA A 29 -22.50 -27.25 -0.33
CA ALA A 29 -21.22 -26.78 -0.88
C ALA A 29 -21.37 -25.53 -1.76
N THR A 30 -22.59 -25.23 -2.21
CA THR A 30 -22.91 -24.03 -3.01
C THR A 30 -23.71 -22.99 -2.22
N ASP A 31 -24.08 -23.30 -0.98
CA ASP A 31 -24.70 -22.37 -0.05
C ASP A 31 -23.76 -21.19 0.21
N ILE A 32 -24.30 -19.99 0.03
CA ILE A 32 -23.58 -18.75 0.30
C ILE A 32 -23.48 -18.59 1.82
N GLU A 33 -22.33 -18.96 2.36
CA GLU A 33 -22.00 -18.68 3.75
C GLU A 33 -21.69 -17.19 3.91
N TYR A 34 -22.52 -16.49 4.69
CA TYR A 34 -22.26 -15.11 5.04
C TYR A 34 -21.27 -15.09 6.22
N PRO A 35 -20.18 -14.32 6.14
CA PRO A 35 -19.22 -14.26 7.23
C PRO A 35 -19.88 -13.68 8.49
N ASP A 36 -19.74 -14.37 9.61
CA ASP A 36 -20.18 -13.89 10.93
C ASP A 36 -19.16 -12.87 11.48
N VAL A 37 -19.14 -11.69 10.86
CA VAL A 37 -18.28 -10.57 11.24
C VAL A 37 -19.18 -9.39 11.59
N PHE A 38 -19.23 -9.06 12.88
CA PHE A 38 -19.94 -7.87 13.36
C PHE A 38 -19.03 -6.64 13.27
N GLU A 39 -19.20 -5.86 12.22
CA GLU A 39 -18.62 -4.52 12.10
C GLU A 39 -19.73 -3.47 12.18
N PRO A 40 -19.59 -2.43 13.04
CA PRO A 40 -20.59 -1.38 13.11
C PRO A 40 -20.67 -0.63 11.78
N GLN A 41 -21.89 -0.39 11.32
CA GLN A 41 -22.10 0.41 10.12
C GLN A 41 -21.65 1.85 10.37
N LEU A 42 -21.08 2.49 9.36
CA LEU A 42 -20.71 3.88 9.44
C LEU A 42 -21.97 4.73 9.59
N ALA A 43 -21.99 5.68 10.54
CA ALA A 43 -23.15 6.54 10.79
C ALA A 43 -23.60 7.31 9.54
N GLU A 44 -22.65 7.70 8.66
CA GLU A 44 -22.93 8.35 7.37
C GLU A 44 -23.73 7.46 6.40
N VAL A 45 -23.61 6.13 6.52
CA VAL A 45 -24.38 5.16 5.72
C VAL A 45 -25.74 4.92 6.36
N GLU A 46 -25.80 4.77 7.68
CA GLU A 46 -27.05 4.52 8.41
C GLU A 46 -28.03 5.70 8.33
N HIS A 47 -27.52 6.94 8.36
CA HIS A 47 -28.33 8.16 8.29
C HIS A 47 -28.47 8.75 6.89
N ALA A 48 -28.06 8.01 5.84
CA ALA A 48 -28.20 8.46 4.47
C ALA A 48 -29.68 8.66 4.11
N ARG A 49 -30.03 9.87 3.64
CA ARG A 49 -31.38 10.21 3.18
C ARG A 49 -31.57 9.84 1.71
N ALA A 50 -32.82 9.91 1.25
CA ALA A 50 -33.15 9.72 -0.16
C ALA A 50 -32.45 10.79 -1.03
N PRO A 51 -32.02 10.43 -2.26
CA PRO A 51 -31.29 11.34 -3.14
C PRO A 51 -32.16 12.51 -3.59
N ILE A 52 -31.53 13.68 -3.75
CA ILE A 52 -32.14 14.85 -4.38
C ILE A 52 -32.21 14.57 -5.90
N THR A 53 -33.39 14.70 -6.50
CA THR A 53 -33.61 14.42 -7.93
C THR A 53 -34.30 15.58 -8.61
N LEU A 54 -34.31 15.63 -9.95
CA LEU A 54 -35.09 16.62 -10.71
C LEU A 54 -36.59 16.61 -10.34
N SER A 55 -37.12 15.44 -10.00
CA SER A 55 -38.51 15.25 -9.56
C SER A 55 -38.76 15.57 -8.08
N ARG A 56 -37.70 15.62 -7.26
CA ARG A 56 -37.71 15.99 -5.84
C ARG A 56 -36.54 16.94 -5.56
N PRO A 57 -36.63 18.21 -6.00
CA PRO A 57 -35.53 19.15 -5.88
C PRO A 57 -35.45 19.79 -4.49
N ASP A 58 -36.40 19.52 -3.59
CA ASP A 58 -36.46 20.14 -2.27
C ASP A 58 -35.30 19.67 -1.38
N PHE A 59 -34.59 20.62 -0.78
CA PHE A 59 -33.52 20.39 0.18
C PHE A 59 -33.69 21.34 1.38
N ASP A 60 -33.18 20.95 2.55
CA ASP A 60 -33.44 21.64 3.82
C ASP A 60 -32.78 23.03 3.84
N ARG A 61 -31.48 23.08 3.56
CA ARG A 61 -30.68 24.31 3.54
C ARG A 61 -29.41 24.16 2.72
N PRO A 62 -28.93 25.24 2.06
CA PRO A 62 -27.59 25.24 1.51
C PRO A 62 -26.57 25.19 2.65
N TRP A 63 -25.52 24.39 2.48
CA TRP A 63 -24.37 24.34 3.37
C TRP A 63 -23.23 25.11 2.73
N GLU A 64 -23.00 26.31 3.22
CA GLU A 64 -21.85 27.15 2.87
C GLU A 64 -20.57 26.45 3.36
N LEU A 65 -19.69 26.10 2.43
CA LEU A 65 -18.45 25.34 2.68
C LEU A 65 -17.26 26.06 2.04
N SER A 66 -16.22 26.30 2.84
CA SER A 66 -14.94 26.82 2.34
C SER A 66 -14.01 25.71 1.85
N LEU A 67 -13.01 26.06 1.04
CA LEU A 67 -12.00 25.12 0.56
C LEU A 67 -11.19 24.52 1.71
N GLU A 68 -10.84 25.35 2.71
CA GLU A 68 -10.11 24.90 3.90
C GLU A 68 -10.91 23.86 4.69
N GLU A 69 -12.20 24.10 4.93
CA GLU A 69 -13.07 23.15 5.60
C GLU A 69 -13.25 21.86 4.78
N ALA A 70 -13.32 21.96 3.45
CA ALA A 70 -13.41 20.80 2.56
C ALA A 70 -12.18 19.89 2.70
N VAL A 71 -10.98 20.47 2.64
CA VAL A 71 -9.71 19.75 2.81
C VAL A 71 -9.60 19.18 4.23
N HIS A 72 -9.94 19.96 5.26
CA HIS A 72 -9.89 19.52 6.64
C HIS A 72 -10.81 18.31 6.90
N THR A 73 -12.05 18.39 6.43
CA THR A 73 -13.04 17.30 6.56
C THR A 73 -12.57 16.06 5.81
N ALA A 74 -12.03 16.22 4.60
CA ALA A 74 -11.50 15.10 3.83
C ALA A 74 -10.35 14.39 4.55
N LEU A 75 -9.38 15.14 5.09
CA LEU A 75 -8.26 14.55 5.84
C LEU A 75 -8.71 13.87 7.14
N GLN A 76 -9.71 14.41 7.84
CA GLN A 76 -10.23 13.80 9.08
C GLN A 76 -10.98 12.48 8.83
N ASN A 77 -11.76 12.41 7.75
CA ASN A 77 -12.62 11.26 7.46
C ASN A 77 -11.95 10.19 6.58
N SER A 78 -10.77 10.47 6.02
CA SER A 78 -10.08 9.58 5.09
C SER A 78 -9.11 8.63 5.81
N LYS A 79 -9.63 7.49 6.29
CA LYS A 79 -8.80 6.37 6.78
C LYS A 79 -8.18 5.56 5.64
N VAL A 80 -8.93 5.44 4.55
CA VAL A 80 -8.49 4.88 3.26
C VAL A 80 -8.47 6.07 2.30
N VAL A 81 -7.29 6.38 1.76
CA VAL A 81 -7.12 7.54 0.87
C VAL A 81 -7.96 7.32 -0.38
N ARG A 82 -8.95 8.20 -0.57
CA ARG A 82 -9.83 8.18 -1.75
C ARG A 82 -9.13 8.88 -2.90
N ASN A 83 -9.29 8.35 -4.11
CA ASN A 83 -8.74 8.94 -5.33
C ASN A 83 -9.80 8.78 -6.42
N LEU A 84 -10.05 9.83 -7.20
CA LEU A 84 -11.07 9.81 -8.26
C LEU A 84 -10.69 8.91 -9.45
N GLY A 85 -9.41 8.56 -9.63
CA GLY A 85 -8.91 7.68 -10.68
C GLY A 85 -9.18 8.18 -12.11
N SER A 86 -8.68 7.46 -13.12
CA SER A 86 -8.87 7.80 -14.55
C SER A 86 -10.03 7.05 -15.23
N VAL A 87 -10.97 6.46 -14.46
CA VAL A 87 -11.92 5.46 -15.01
C VAL A 87 -13.36 6.01 -15.06
N THR A 88 -14.01 5.67 -16.18
CA THR A 88 -15.36 5.98 -16.73
C THR A 88 -16.56 5.82 -15.78
N PRO A 89 -17.81 6.18 -16.17
CA PRO A 89 -19.00 6.05 -15.32
C PRO A 89 -19.15 4.60 -14.84
N PHE A 90 -19.06 4.41 -13.53
CA PHE A 90 -18.86 3.10 -12.90
C PHE A 90 -20.15 2.27 -12.87
N GLY A 91 -20.05 0.97 -13.14
CA GLY A 91 -21.06 0.01 -12.73
C GLY A 91 -20.98 -0.28 -11.22
N PHE A 92 -22.11 -0.60 -10.59
CA PHE A 92 -22.21 -0.81 -9.13
C PHE A 92 -21.17 -1.80 -8.55
N ALA A 93 -20.85 -2.86 -9.28
CA ALA A 93 -19.91 -3.91 -8.84
C ALA A 93 -18.43 -3.47 -8.84
N ASP A 94 -18.00 -2.65 -9.81
CA ASP A 94 -16.60 -2.20 -9.95
C ASP A 94 -16.25 -1.11 -8.92
N GLY A 95 -17.26 -0.33 -8.51
CA GLY A 95 -17.12 0.70 -7.48
C GLY A 95 -16.95 0.15 -6.04
N LEU A 96 -17.33 -1.09 -5.78
CA LEU A 96 -17.29 -1.71 -4.43
C LEU A 96 -15.88 -2.21 -4.07
N SER A 97 -15.25 -2.98 -4.96
CA SER A 97 -13.93 -3.56 -4.73
C SER A 97 -12.80 -2.69 -5.29
N GLY A 98 -12.96 -2.10 -6.49
CA GLY A 98 -11.90 -1.38 -7.17
C GLY A 98 -11.50 -0.04 -6.52
N ARG A 99 -12.42 0.60 -5.78
CA ARG A 99 -12.17 1.89 -5.10
C ARG A 99 -11.55 1.76 -3.71
N THR A 100 -11.52 0.55 -3.14
CA THR A 100 -11.07 0.31 -1.76
C THR A 100 -9.92 -0.68 -1.73
N ALA A 101 -9.92 -1.69 -2.60
CA ALA A 101 -8.84 -2.66 -2.71
C ALA A 101 -7.68 -2.09 -3.54
N GLY A 102 -6.64 -1.63 -2.86
CA GLY A 102 -5.40 -1.13 -3.47
C GLY A 102 -5.09 0.34 -3.17
N ASN A 103 -6.02 1.06 -2.54
CA ASN A 103 -5.76 2.43 -2.08
C ASN A 103 -4.91 2.43 -0.82
N THR A 104 -4.03 3.42 -0.71
CA THR A 104 -3.19 3.60 0.47
C THR A 104 -4.04 3.92 1.69
N THR A 105 -3.72 3.33 2.84
CA THR A 105 -4.38 3.59 4.12
C THR A 105 -3.44 4.28 5.09
N VAL A 106 -4.00 4.93 6.12
CA VAL A 106 -3.21 5.51 7.23
C VAL A 106 -2.43 4.42 8.00
N TYR A 107 -2.86 3.16 7.90
CA TYR A 107 -2.24 2.03 8.58
C TYR A 107 -1.08 1.39 7.79
N ASP A 108 -0.97 1.63 6.47
CA ASP A 108 0.00 0.94 5.62
C ASP A 108 1.46 1.09 6.11
N PRO A 109 1.94 2.29 6.52
CA PRO A 109 3.29 2.41 7.05
C PRO A 109 3.51 1.57 8.32
N ALA A 110 2.53 1.54 9.22
CA ALA A 110 2.59 0.78 10.45
C ALA A 110 2.53 -0.74 10.20
N ILE A 111 1.68 -1.19 9.26
CA ILE A 111 1.60 -2.59 8.82
C ILE A 111 2.94 -3.02 8.21
N PHE A 112 3.54 -2.17 7.38
CA PHE A 112 4.82 -2.47 6.76
C PHE A 112 5.97 -2.52 7.78
N GLU A 113 5.98 -1.60 8.76
CA GLU A 113 6.99 -1.60 9.83
C GLU A 113 6.89 -2.83 10.75
N THR A 114 5.65 -3.26 11.05
CA THR A 114 5.35 -4.40 11.93
C THR A 114 5.25 -5.75 11.22
N ASP A 115 5.54 -5.80 9.90
CA ASP A 115 5.53 -7.03 9.13
C ASP A 115 6.54 -8.05 9.71
N PRO A 116 6.10 -9.25 10.14
CA PRO A 116 6.97 -10.26 10.75
C PRO A 116 8.01 -10.85 9.78
N GLN A 117 7.90 -10.62 8.47
CA GLN A 117 8.86 -11.11 7.48
C GLN A 117 9.75 -10.00 6.92
N ALA A 118 9.19 -8.83 6.63
CA ALA A 118 9.90 -7.75 5.94
C ALA A 118 10.11 -6.47 6.78
N GLY A 119 9.47 -6.38 7.94
CA GLY A 119 9.53 -5.22 8.82
C GLY A 119 10.90 -5.01 9.47
N VAL A 120 11.09 -3.84 10.08
CA VAL A 120 12.37 -3.47 10.70
C VAL A 120 12.63 -4.33 11.94
N GLU A 121 11.61 -4.55 12.76
CA GLU A 121 11.71 -5.42 13.94
C GLU A 121 11.97 -6.89 13.54
N ALA A 122 11.32 -7.37 12.48
CA ALA A 122 11.58 -8.69 11.93
C ALA A 122 13.04 -8.84 11.50
N ALA A 123 13.59 -7.84 10.79
CA ALA A 123 15.00 -7.85 10.41
C ALA A 123 15.96 -7.75 11.61
N LEU A 124 15.57 -7.03 12.68
CA LEU A 124 16.35 -6.94 13.92
C LEU A 124 16.32 -8.24 14.73
N SER A 125 15.21 -8.99 14.68
CA SER A 125 15.06 -10.27 15.39
C SER A 125 16.07 -11.33 14.96
N ALA A 126 16.65 -11.19 13.77
CA ALA A 126 17.78 -12.02 13.33
C ALA A 126 19.03 -11.91 14.24
N PHE A 127 19.11 -10.90 15.11
CA PHE A 127 20.16 -10.71 16.10
C PHE A 127 19.72 -11.03 17.54
N ASP A 128 18.46 -11.41 17.74
CA ASP A 128 17.95 -11.79 19.05
C ASP A 128 18.54 -13.13 19.50
N ALA A 129 18.55 -13.33 20.82
CA ALA A 129 18.98 -14.60 21.38
C ALA A 129 17.87 -15.63 21.22
N GLN A 130 18.19 -16.77 20.61
CA GLN A 130 17.29 -17.89 20.45
C GLN A 130 17.59 -18.94 21.50
N PHE A 131 16.59 -19.28 22.30
CA PHE A 131 16.65 -20.41 23.23
C PHE A 131 15.95 -21.61 22.62
N THR A 132 16.69 -22.67 22.35
CA THR A 132 16.18 -23.92 21.82
C THR A 132 16.32 -25.01 22.88
N THR A 133 15.27 -25.81 23.05
CA THR A 133 15.30 -26.99 23.91
C THR A 133 14.79 -28.17 23.09
N SER A 134 15.50 -29.29 23.13
CA SER A 134 15.08 -30.52 22.46
C SER A 134 15.27 -31.72 23.39
N VAL A 135 14.30 -32.64 23.34
CA VAL A 135 14.32 -33.88 24.11
C VAL A 135 13.97 -35.01 23.17
N PHE A 136 14.89 -35.95 23.03
CA PHE A 136 14.70 -37.14 22.21
C PHE A 136 14.90 -38.38 23.09
N TRP A 137 14.03 -39.36 22.93
CA TRP A 137 14.19 -40.68 23.53
C TRP A 137 14.21 -41.71 22.42
N ASN A 138 15.34 -42.40 22.27
CA ASN A 138 15.58 -43.37 21.23
C ASN A 138 15.68 -44.76 21.88
N LYS A 139 14.75 -45.64 21.53
CA LYS A 139 14.88 -47.07 21.80
C LYS A 139 15.38 -47.77 20.55
N GLN A 140 16.53 -48.40 20.64
CA GLN A 140 17.12 -49.18 19.56
C GLN A 140 17.15 -50.64 19.96
N ASP A 141 16.47 -51.46 19.16
CA ASP A 141 16.53 -52.91 19.22
C ASP A 141 16.85 -53.41 17.81
N ARG A 142 18.07 -53.91 17.63
CA ARG A 142 18.52 -54.40 16.32
C ARG A 142 19.50 -55.56 16.45
N PRO A 143 19.47 -56.52 15.51
CA PRO A 143 20.54 -57.50 15.40
C PRO A 143 21.83 -56.82 14.92
N GLN A 144 22.96 -57.22 15.49
CA GLN A 144 24.30 -56.79 15.07
C GLN A 144 25.01 -57.93 14.35
N ASN A 145 25.81 -57.59 13.32
CA ASN A 145 26.61 -58.56 12.59
C ASN A 145 27.89 -58.91 13.37
N VAL A 146 27.72 -59.61 14.48
CA VAL A 146 28.79 -60.05 15.40
C VAL A 146 28.83 -61.57 15.47
N SER A 147 30.03 -62.15 15.57
CA SER A 147 30.19 -63.60 15.69
C SER A 147 29.64 -64.08 17.04
N THR A 148 28.76 -65.08 17.01
CA THR A 148 28.15 -65.68 18.21
C THR A 148 29.15 -66.42 19.10
N SER A 149 30.39 -66.63 18.63
CA SER A 149 31.47 -67.24 19.41
C SER A 149 32.04 -66.32 20.51
N PHE A 150 31.77 -65.01 20.46
CA PHE A 150 32.21 -64.05 21.47
C PHE A 150 31.03 -63.63 22.36
N GLN A 151 30.82 -64.35 23.47
CA GLN A 151 29.70 -64.12 24.40
C GLN A 151 29.67 -62.74 25.08
N PHE A 152 30.70 -61.92 24.91
CA PHE A 152 30.81 -60.61 25.55
C PHE A 152 30.22 -59.45 24.72
N ILE A 153 29.84 -59.70 23.46
CA ILE A 153 29.15 -58.74 22.59
C ILE A 153 27.77 -59.32 22.25
N PRO A 154 26.66 -58.66 22.62
CA PRO A 154 25.32 -59.20 22.39
C PRO A 154 24.96 -59.19 20.90
N PHE A 155 24.35 -60.28 20.41
CA PHE A 155 23.86 -60.36 19.03
C PHE A 155 22.65 -59.44 18.80
N PHE A 156 21.76 -59.33 19.80
CA PHE A 156 20.68 -58.35 19.82
C PHE A 156 21.11 -57.16 20.66
N TYR A 157 21.31 -56.02 20.02
CA TYR A 157 21.71 -54.81 20.71
C TYR A 157 20.47 -54.02 21.10
N GLU A 158 20.27 -53.92 22.41
CA GLU A 158 19.22 -53.14 23.04
C GLU A 158 19.87 -51.89 23.66
N GLN A 159 19.36 -50.74 23.28
CA GLN A 159 19.79 -49.45 23.80
C GLN A 159 18.58 -48.53 24.04
N ASP A 160 18.50 -47.98 25.23
CA ASP A 160 17.63 -46.87 25.58
C ASP A 160 18.48 -45.63 25.78
N GLN A 161 18.31 -44.65 24.88
CA GLN A 161 19.06 -43.40 24.88
C GLN A 161 18.13 -42.21 25.05
N GLY A 162 18.32 -41.44 26.11
CA GLY A 162 17.70 -40.13 26.29
C GLY A 162 18.68 -39.04 25.89
N GLN A 163 18.28 -38.05 25.11
CA GLN A 163 19.07 -36.86 24.83
C GLN A 163 18.23 -35.63 25.15
N PHE A 164 18.73 -34.81 26.08
CA PHE A 164 18.23 -33.49 26.39
C PHE A 164 19.28 -32.46 25.95
N GLU A 165 18.87 -31.46 25.18
CA GLU A 165 19.75 -30.37 24.76
C GLU A 165 19.04 -29.04 24.95
N ALA A 166 19.66 -28.12 25.68
CA ALA A 166 19.22 -26.74 25.82
C ALA A 166 20.33 -25.82 25.29
N ALA A 167 20.04 -25.00 24.28
CA ALA A 167 21.00 -24.09 23.68
C ALA A 167 20.47 -22.65 23.63
N LEU A 168 21.31 -21.70 24.02
CA LEU A 168 21.10 -20.27 23.85
C LEU A 168 22.07 -19.76 22.79
N THR A 169 21.55 -19.34 21.64
CA THR A 169 22.34 -18.90 20.49
C THR A 169 22.07 -17.43 20.19
N LYS A 170 23.11 -16.61 19.99
CA LYS A 170 22.98 -15.19 19.64
C LYS A 170 23.96 -14.81 18.53
N ARG A 171 23.46 -14.10 17.51
CA ARG A 171 24.28 -13.51 16.45
C ARG A 171 24.57 -12.04 16.74
N SER A 172 25.85 -11.66 16.69
CA SER A 172 26.28 -10.27 16.79
C SER A 172 26.16 -9.54 15.45
N ALA A 173 26.04 -8.21 15.50
CA ALA A 173 26.09 -7.36 14.31
C ALA A 173 27.36 -7.57 13.48
N THR A 174 28.49 -7.94 14.08
CA THR A 174 29.75 -8.20 13.35
C THR A 174 29.75 -9.51 12.56
N GLY A 175 28.75 -10.37 12.78
CA GLY A 175 28.62 -11.69 12.17
C GLY A 175 29.00 -12.86 13.09
N THR A 176 29.59 -12.59 14.25
CA THR A 176 29.97 -13.62 15.23
C THR A 176 28.72 -14.28 15.83
N GLN A 177 28.69 -15.61 15.88
CA GLN A 177 27.66 -16.39 16.55
C GLN A 177 28.22 -16.92 17.88
N TYR A 178 27.49 -16.65 18.96
CA TYR A 178 27.76 -17.17 20.29
C TYR A 178 26.71 -18.21 20.62
N THR A 179 27.14 -19.39 21.05
CA THR A 179 26.24 -20.47 21.46
C THR A 179 26.66 -20.96 22.84
N LEU A 180 25.73 -20.95 23.79
CA LEU A 180 25.87 -21.62 25.08
C LEU A 180 24.94 -22.83 25.06
N ARG A 181 25.47 -24.03 25.24
CA ARG A 181 24.71 -25.28 25.10
C ARG A 181 24.92 -26.15 26.34
N ASN A 182 23.84 -26.72 26.85
CA ASN A 182 23.88 -27.81 27.81
C ASN A 182 23.33 -29.05 27.11
N GLN A 183 24.15 -30.09 27.00
CA GLN A 183 23.78 -31.38 26.45
C GLN A 183 23.83 -32.43 27.54
N THR A 184 22.73 -33.14 27.76
CA THR A 184 22.64 -34.25 28.70
C THR A 184 22.17 -35.50 27.97
N ILE A 185 22.94 -36.57 28.04
CA ILE A 185 22.67 -37.85 27.39
C ILE A 185 22.57 -38.91 28.48
N TYR A 186 21.47 -39.65 28.48
CA TYR A 186 21.34 -40.92 29.18
C TYR A 186 21.59 -42.04 28.19
N ASP A 187 22.45 -42.99 28.53
CA ASP A 187 22.68 -44.18 27.73
C ASP A 187 22.61 -45.44 28.61
N SER A 188 21.66 -46.31 28.30
CA SER A 188 21.54 -47.64 28.88
C SER A 188 21.58 -48.65 27.76
N ASN A 189 22.56 -49.55 27.78
CA ASN A 189 22.68 -50.58 26.75
C ASN A 189 23.21 -51.91 27.32
N ASN A 190 22.93 -52.99 26.61
CA ASN A 190 23.25 -54.36 27.05
C ASN A 190 24.67 -54.84 26.68
N ARG A 191 25.63 -53.94 26.42
CA ARG A 191 27.02 -54.33 26.13
C ARG A 191 27.74 -54.79 27.40
N GLY A 192 28.08 -56.08 27.45
CA GLY A 192 28.73 -56.70 28.62
C GLY A 192 30.25 -56.48 28.73
N PHE A 193 30.94 -56.10 27.65
CA PHE A 193 32.39 -55.83 27.65
C PHE A 193 32.70 -54.34 27.56
N GLY A 194 33.57 -53.85 28.44
CA GLY A 194 34.09 -52.47 28.39
C GLY A 194 33.22 -51.40 29.06
N ARG A 195 32.09 -51.76 29.67
CA ARG A 195 31.28 -50.88 30.53
C ARG A 195 31.38 -51.32 31.99
N ALA A 196 31.68 -50.39 32.89
CA ALA A 196 31.70 -50.62 34.33
C ALA A 196 30.30 -50.53 34.98
N LEU A 197 29.40 -49.76 34.36
CA LEU A 197 28.02 -49.54 34.81
C LEU A 197 27.03 -49.89 33.69
N PRO A 198 25.84 -50.42 34.02
CA PRO A 198 24.81 -50.77 33.02
C PRO A 198 24.18 -49.54 32.33
N SER A 199 24.16 -48.40 33.02
CA SER A 199 23.68 -47.12 32.51
C SER A 199 24.61 -46.00 32.94
N ASP A 200 24.67 -44.93 32.15
CA ASP A 200 25.42 -43.72 32.47
C ASP A 200 24.69 -42.46 32.00
N TRP A 201 24.94 -41.38 32.71
CA TRP A 201 24.58 -40.03 32.35
C TRP A 201 25.84 -39.28 31.96
N TYR A 202 25.79 -38.64 30.80
CA TYR A 202 26.78 -37.71 30.30
C TYR A 202 26.15 -36.32 30.28
N THR A 203 26.78 -35.34 30.90
CA THR A 203 26.37 -33.94 30.82
C THR A 203 27.54 -33.09 30.38
N ALA A 204 27.28 -32.15 29.48
CA ALA A 204 28.28 -31.22 28.99
C ALA A 204 27.72 -29.82 28.88
N MET A 205 28.40 -28.87 29.50
CA MET A 205 28.20 -27.45 29.28
C MET A 205 29.22 -26.99 28.24
N GLU A 206 28.76 -26.39 27.15
CA GLU A 206 29.55 -25.99 25.99
C GLU A 206 29.36 -24.50 25.69
N ILE A 207 30.46 -23.79 25.47
CA ILE A 207 30.48 -22.44 24.93
C ILE A 207 31.16 -22.51 23.57
N GLU A 208 30.46 -22.10 22.52
CA GLU A 208 30.96 -22.04 21.16
C GLU A 208 30.91 -20.59 20.65
N VAL A 209 32.01 -20.16 20.03
CA VAL A 209 32.14 -18.88 19.34
C VAL A 209 32.55 -19.16 17.90
N ASN A 210 31.70 -18.78 16.96
CA ASN A 210 31.96 -18.90 15.53
C ASN A 210 32.06 -17.51 14.91
N GLN A 211 33.26 -17.12 14.48
CA GLN A 211 33.55 -15.80 13.93
C GLN A 211 33.91 -15.87 12.44
N PRO A 212 33.08 -15.28 11.55
CA PRO A 212 33.45 -15.12 10.15
C PRO A 212 34.55 -14.06 9.99
N LEU A 213 35.66 -14.44 9.36
CA LEU A 213 36.84 -13.60 9.12
C LEU A 213 36.90 -13.00 7.71
N MET A 214 36.15 -13.54 6.75
CA MET A 214 36.13 -13.09 5.34
C MET A 214 34.70 -12.78 4.86
N ARG A 215 33.99 -13.74 4.24
CA ARG A 215 32.57 -13.59 3.89
C ARG A 215 31.72 -13.46 5.16
N GLY A 216 30.79 -12.50 5.18
CA GLY A 216 29.93 -12.23 6.33
C GLY A 216 30.61 -11.44 7.45
N ARG A 217 31.82 -10.93 7.23
CA ARG A 217 32.56 -10.14 8.22
C ARG A 217 32.08 -8.70 8.26
N GLY A 218 31.78 -8.21 9.46
CA GLY A 218 31.58 -6.79 9.75
C GLY A 218 30.13 -6.37 9.86
N ALA A 219 29.90 -5.24 10.52
CA ALA A 219 28.56 -4.76 10.83
C ALA A 219 27.75 -4.38 9.58
N LEU A 220 28.41 -3.89 8.54
CA LEU A 220 27.73 -3.42 7.33
C LEU A 220 26.94 -4.54 6.66
N VAL A 221 27.59 -5.66 6.30
CA VAL A 221 26.97 -6.75 5.53
C VAL A 221 25.85 -7.41 6.31
N ASN A 222 26.06 -7.68 7.60
CA ASN A 222 25.05 -8.31 8.43
C ASN A 222 23.84 -7.40 8.69
N ARG A 223 24.02 -6.08 8.71
CA ARG A 223 22.92 -5.11 8.88
C ARG A 223 22.23 -4.72 7.56
N ILE A 224 22.68 -5.20 6.41
CA ILE A 224 22.01 -4.91 5.12
C ILE A 224 20.51 -5.21 5.15
N PRO A 225 20.04 -6.39 5.63
CA PRO A 225 18.61 -6.67 5.72
C PRO A 225 17.84 -5.64 6.55
N VAL A 226 18.40 -5.18 7.68
CA VAL A 226 17.80 -4.14 8.53
C VAL A 226 17.73 -2.79 7.82
N MET A 227 18.81 -2.41 7.13
CA MET A 227 18.82 -1.17 6.35
C MET A 227 17.84 -1.23 5.18
N VAL A 228 17.70 -2.39 4.52
CA VAL A 228 16.73 -2.60 3.45
C VAL A 228 15.29 -2.53 3.98
N ALA A 229 15.00 -3.14 5.13
CA ALA A 229 13.70 -3.05 5.79
C ALA A 229 13.34 -1.58 6.10
N ARG A 230 14.29 -0.81 6.65
CA ARG A 230 14.11 0.64 6.89
C ARG A 230 13.90 1.44 5.60
N ILE A 231 14.65 1.14 4.55
CA ILE A 231 14.44 1.80 3.25
C ILE A 231 13.04 1.49 2.72
N ASN A 232 12.54 0.27 2.89
CA ASN A 232 11.20 -0.08 2.45
C ASN A 232 10.11 0.61 3.31
N THR A 233 10.30 0.83 4.61
CA THR A 233 9.40 1.67 5.42
C THR A 233 9.41 3.11 4.93
N ASP A 234 10.58 3.67 4.58
CA ASP A 234 10.69 5.04 4.03
C ASP A 234 10.00 5.15 2.66
N ILE A 235 10.07 4.11 1.83
CA ILE A 235 9.34 4.01 0.56
C ILE A 235 7.82 4.01 0.79
N SER A 236 7.35 3.25 1.78
CA SER A 236 5.93 3.20 2.15
C SER A 236 5.43 4.56 2.66
N LEU A 237 6.24 5.24 3.49
CA LEU A 237 5.93 6.60 3.96
C LEU A 237 5.86 7.61 2.81
N ALA A 238 6.81 7.58 1.88
CA ALA A 238 6.80 8.46 0.70
C ALA A 238 5.59 8.20 -0.21
N GLN A 239 5.16 6.93 -0.32
CA GLN A 239 3.94 6.57 -1.06
C GLN A 239 2.68 7.12 -0.37
N PHE A 240 2.60 7.03 0.96
CA PHE A 240 1.52 7.66 1.73
C PHE A 240 1.50 9.18 1.58
N GLU A 241 2.66 9.84 1.67
CA GLU A 241 2.79 11.30 1.43
C GLU A 241 2.27 11.67 0.04
N GLY A 242 2.64 10.91 -1.00
CA GLY A 242 2.15 11.11 -2.37
C GLY A 242 0.65 10.91 -2.50
N SER A 243 0.08 9.89 -1.86
CA SER A 243 -1.37 9.66 -1.84
C SER A 243 -2.14 10.79 -1.16
N VAL A 244 -1.65 11.31 -0.03
CA VAL A 244 -2.26 12.45 0.68
C VAL A 244 -2.18 13.73 -0.17
N ARG A 245 -1.03 14.01 -0.78
CA ARG A 245 -0.87 15.15 -1.71
C ARG A 245 -1.90 15.09 -2.84
N ASN A 246 -2.03 13.93 -3.48
CA ASN A 246 -2.99 13.75 -4.58
C ASN A 246 -4.45 13.88 -4.10
N LEU A 247 -4.79 13.40 -2.90
CA LEU A 247 -6.12 13.60 -2.31
C LEU A 247 -6.44 15.10 -2.13
N VAL A 248 -5.49 15.90 -1.65
CA VAL A 248 -5.69 17.35 -1.49
C VAL A 248 -5.96 18.01 -2.84
N VAL A 249 -5.19 17.65 -3.87
CA VAL A 249 -5.38 18.14 -5.24
C VAL A 249 -6.73 17.71 -5.81
N ASP A 250 -7.15 16.46 -5.60
CA ASP A 250 -8.45 15.96 -6.05
C ASP A 250 -9.62 16.72 -5.38
N VAL A 251 -9.51 16.99 -4.07
CA VAL A 251 -10.51 17.78 -3.31
C VAL A 251 -10.57 19.20 -3.84
N GLU A 252 -9.43 19.85 -4.02
CA GLU A 252 -9.36 21.22 -4.54
C GLU A 252 -9.94 21.32 -5.96
N ASN A 253 -9.55 20.41 -6.86
CA ASN A 253 -10.08 20.37 -8.22
C ASN A 253 -11.60 20.17 -8.25
N THR A 254 -12.11 19.26 -7.41
CA THR A 254 -13.55 18.97 -7.33
C THR A 254 -14.32 20.12 -6.68
N TYR A 255 -13.73 20.81 -5.71
CA TYR A 255 -14.29 22.02 -5.10
C TYR A 255 -14.46 23.14 -6.14
N TRP A 256 -13.42 23.40 -6.94
CA TRP A 256 -13.49 24.39 -8.02
C TRP A 256 -14.44 23.95 -9.14
N ASP A 257 -14.52 22.66 -9.46
CA ASP A 257 -15.55 22.14 -10.37
C ASP A 257 -16.97 22.44 -9.86
N LEU A 258 -17.23 22.18 -8.58
CA LEU A 258 -18.51 22.50 -7.96
C LEU A 258 -18.80 24.01 -8.02
N TYR A 259 -17.81 24.85 -7.73
CA TYR A 259 -17.95 26.31 -7.86
C TYR A 259 -18.34 26.72 -9.30
N THR A 260 -17.67 26.18 -10.31
CA THR A 260 -18.02 26.47 -11.71
C THR A 260 -19.40 25.94 -12.09
N ALA A 261 -19.80 24.77 -11.59
CA ALA A 261 -21.14 24.21 -11.81
C ALA A 261 -22.24 25.12 -11.24
N TYR A 262 -22.02 25.69 -10.06
CA TYR A 262 -22.91 26.71 -9.47
C TYR A 262 -23.06 27.94 -10.35
N ARG A 263 -21.95 28.49 -10.85
CA ARG A 263 -21.97 29.67 -11.72
C ARG A 263 -22.64 29.38 -13.07
N ASN A 264 -22.48 28.17 -13.60
CA ASN A 264 -23.16 27.74 -14.83
C ASN A 264 -24.67 27.57 -14.62
N LEU A 265 -25.10 27.06 -13.47
CA LEU A 265 -26.51 27.00 -13.10
C LEU A 265 -27.11 28.41 -12.96
N GLU A 266 -26.41 29.33 -12.31
CA GLU A 266 -26.82 30.72 -12.16
C GLU A 266 -26.97 31.39 -13.55
N ALA A 267 -25.97 31.26 -14.42
CA ALA A 267 -26.03 31.76 -15.80
C ALA A 267 -27.19 31.16 -16.60
N GLY A 268 -27.42 29.85 -16.47
CA GLY A 268 -28.54 29.16 -17.12
C GLY A 268 -29.91 29.66 -16.64
N ARG A 269 -30.07 29.89 -15.33
CA ARG A 269 -31.32 30.45 -14.76
C ARG A 269 -31.58 31.86 -15.27
N ILE A 270 -30.57 32.73 -15.26
CA ILE A 270 -30.68 34.09 -15.79
C ILE A 270 -31.07 34.06 -17.28
N ALA A 271 -30.47 33.17 -18.08
CA ALA A 271 -30.79 33.02 -19.50
C ALA A 271 -32.22 32.53 -19.73
N ARG A 272 -32.69 31.54 -18.94
CA ARG A 272 -34.07 31.05 -18.97
C ARG A 272 -35.06 32.16 -18.61
N ASP A 273 -34.81 32.90 -17.54
CA ASP A 273 -35.66 34.01 -17.08
C ASP A 273 -35.72 35.13 -18.14
N ALA A 274 -34.58 35.47 -18.74
CA ALA A 274 -34.51 36.43 -19.84
C ALA A 274 -35.31 35.97 -21.07
N ALA A 275 -35.20 34.69 -21.45
CA ALA A 275 -35.97 34.11 -22.55
C ALA A 275 -37.47 34.09 -22.26
N GLN A 276 -37.88 33.86 -21.01
CA GLN A 276 -39.29 33.94 -20.59
C GLN A 276 -39.86 35.35 -20.78
N VAL A 277 -39.08 36.38 -20.40
CA VAL A 277 -39.48 37.77 -20.62
C VAL A 277 -39.58 38.07 -22.12
N THR A 278 -38.62 37.60 -22.93
CA THR A 278 -38.65 37.76 -24.39
C THR A 278 -39.89 37.08 -25.00
N TRP A 279 -40.22 35.85 -24.59
CA TRP A 279 -41.41 35.14 -25.05
C TRP A 279 -42.69 35.88 -24.70
N LYS A 280 -42.81 36.41 -23.47
CA LYS A 280 -43.97 37.22 -23.08
C LYS A 280 -44.14 38.46 -23.96
N ILE A 281 -43.05 39.16 -24.28
CA ILE A 281 -43.10 40.34 -25.17
C ILE A 281 -43.50 39.94 -26.59
N ALA A 282 -42.97 38.84 -27.12
CA ALA A 282 -43.33 38.34 -28.45
C ALA A 282 -44.82 37.94 -28.52
N TYR A 283 -45.33 37.27 -27.48
CA TYR A 283 -46.74 36.92 -27.36
C TYR A 283 -47.65 38.17 -27.33
N GLU A 284 -47.32 39.18 -26.52
CA GLU A 284 -48.08 40.43 -26.44
C GLU A 284 -48.12 41.16 -27.81
N LYS A 285 -47.00 41.19 -28.54
CA LYS A 285 -46.94 41.78 -29.88
C LYS A 285 -47.70 40.98 -30.94
N MET A 286 -47.71 39.65 -30.84
CA MET A 286 -48.50 38.77 -31.72
C MET A 286 -49.99 39.00 -31.52
N VAL A 287 -50.47 39.06 -30.27
CA VAL A 287 -51.87 39.37 -29.95
C VAL A 287 -52.24 40.78 -30.43
N GLY A 288 -51.30 41.74 -30.34
CA GLY A 288 -51.43 43.07 -30.91
C GLY A 288 -51.28 43.15 -32.44
N GLY A 289 -51.13 42.02 -33.15
CA GLY A 289 -51.02 41.93 -34.61
C GLY A 289 -49.72 42.49 -35.21
N SER A 290 -48.73 42.83 -34.38
CA SER A 290 -47.47 43.46 -34.80
C SER A 290 -46.32 42.47 -35.01
N GLU A 291 -46.53 41.19 -34.68
CA GLU A 291 -45.54 40.12 -34.79
C GLU A 291 -46.20 38.85 -35.35
N SER A 292 -45.41 37.94 -35.93
CA SER A 292 -45.93 36.69 -36.51
C SER A 292 -46.04 35.56 -35.48
N ALA A 293 -46.92 34.59 -35.72
CA ALA A 293 -46.99 33.37 -34.93
C ALA A 293 -45.69 32.55 -34.96
N GLN A 294 -44.89 32.70 -36.02
CA GLN A 294 -43.56 32.08 -36.12
C GLN A 294 -42.58 32.67 -35.09
N ALA A 295 -42.62 33.99 -34.86
CA ALA A 295 -41.75 34.64 -33.89
C ALA A 295 -42.07 34.21 -32.45
N GLU A 296 -43.36 34.04 -32.14
CA GLU A 296 -43.81 33.52 -30.83
C GLU A 296 -43.32 32.08 -30.62
N ALA A 297 -43.51 31.21 -31.61
CA ALA A 297 -43.01 29.84 -31.57
C ALA A 297 -41.48 29.76 -31.43
N GLN A 298 -40.73 30.67 -32.08
CA GLN A 298 -39.27 30.75 -31.93
C GLN A 298 -38.86 31.15 -30.51
N ALA A 299 -39.52 32.13 -29.91
CA ALA A 299 -39.24 32.52 -28.52
C ALA A 299 -39.62 31.41 -27.52
N GLN A 300 -40.70 30.68 -27.80
CA GLN A 300 -41.14 29.54 -26.99
C GLN A 300 -40.13 28.38 -27.04
N GLU A 301 -39.63 28.03 -28.23
CA GLU A 301 -38.57 27.02 -28.39
C GLU A 301 -37.31 27.41 -27.60
N GLN A 302 -36.89 28.67 -27.70
CA GLN A 302 -35.71 29.17 -26.98
C GLN A 302 -35.88 29.08 -25.45
N PHE A 303 -37.08 29.34 -24.93
CA PHE A 303 -37.38 29.17 -23.51
C PHE A 303 -37.21 27.70 -23.08
N PHE A 304 -37.79 26.75 -23.82
CA PHE A 304 -37.67 25.33 -23.50
C PHE A 304 -36.24 24.81 -23.68
N PHE A 305 -35.48 25.35 -24.63
CA PHE A 305 -34.04 25.09 -24.77
C PHE A 305 -33.28 25.49 -23.50
N PHE A 306 -33.48 26.72 -23.00
CA PHE A 306 -32.82 27.15 -21.77
C PHE A 306 -33.34 26.41 -20.54
N GLN A 307 -34.61 26.01 -20.50
CA GLN A 307 -35.14 25.19 -19.42
C GLN A 307 -34.44 23.82 -19.36
N ALA A 308 -34.32 23.13 -20.50
CA ALA A 308 -33.58 21.86 -20.58
C ALA A 308 -32.10 22.04 -20.20
N GLN A 309 -31.51 23.19 -20.55
CA GLN A 309 -30.14 23.52 -20.15
C GLN A 309 -30.01 23.73 -18.63
N VAL A 310 -30.98 24.37 -17.97
CA VAL A 310 -31.01 24.51 -16.50
C VAL A 310 -31.13 23.16 -15.81
N GLU A 311 -31.98 22.27 -16.32
CA GLU A 311 -32.12 20.91 -15.77
C GLU A 311 -30.82 20.10 -15.94
N THR A 312 -30.12 20.29 -17.07
CA THR A 312 -28.81 19.67 -17.33
C THR A 312 -27.73 20.21 -16.37
N THR A 313 -27.63 21.52 -16.18
CA THR A 313 -26.64 22.12 -15.26
C THR A 313 -26.95 21.82 -13.81
N TRP A 314 -28.22 21.67 -13.45
CA TRP A 314 -28.63 21.19 -12.13
C TRP A 314 -28.14 19.76 -11.88
N ASN A 315 -28.32 18.85 -12.83
CA ASN A 315 -27.84 17.48 -12.70
C ASN A 315 -26.30 17.39 -12.66
N ASP A 316 -25.60 18.22 -13.44
CA ASP A 316 -24.13 18.32 -13.36
C ASP A 316 -23.69 18.82 -11.97
N LEU A 317 -24.33 19.84 -11.41
CA LEU A 317 -24.07 20.33 -10.05
C LEU A 317 -24.20 19.21 -9.01
N LEU A 318 -25.31 18.48 -9.01
CA LEU A 318 -25.51 17.36 -8.08
C LEU A 318 -24.45 16.26 -8.27
N SER A 319 -24.01 16.03 -9.50
CA SER A 319 -22.97 15.05 -9.81
C SER A 319 -21.59 15.49 -9.26
N ARG A 320 -21.22 16.77 -9.40
CA ARG A 320 -19.98 17.34 -8.82
C ARG A 320 -20.01 17.35 -7.30
N GLU A 321 -21.17 17.67 -6.74
CA GLU A 321 -21.38 17.66 -5.30
C GLU A 321 -21.24 16.24 -4.73
N GLN A 322 -21.79 15.22 -5.39
CA GLN A 322 -21.64 13.83 -5.01
C GLN A 322 -20.17 13.36 -5.05
N GLN A 323 -19.39 13.83 -6.03
CA GLN A 323 -17.94 13.56 -6.10
C GLN A 323 -17.20 14.19 -4.92
N LEU A 324 -17.52 15.44 -4.58
CA LEU A 324 -16.91 16.15 -3.45
C LEU A 324 -17.25 15.46 -2.11
N ARG A 325 -18.52 15.12 -1.89
CA ARG A 325 -18.96 14.37 -0.71
C ARG A 325 -18.22 13.06 -0.55
N TRP A 326 -18.05 12.33 -1.65
CA TRP A 326 -17.34 11.07 -1.65
C TRP A 326 -15.88 11.25 -1.22
N LEU A 327 -15.17 12.25 -1.76
CA LEU A 327 -13.80 12.58 -1.35
C LEU A 327 -13.71 12.98 0.13
N MET A 328 -14.65 13.79 0.60
CA MET A 328 -14.75 14.21 2.00
C MET A 328 -15.17 13.09 2.97
N GLY A 329 -15.56 11.92 2.45
CA GLY A 329 -16.03 10.79 3.25
C GLY A 329 -17.37 11.03 3.94
N LEU A 330 -18.22 11.89 3.37
CA LEU A 330 -19.56 12.20 3.87
C LEU A 330 -20.61 11.24 3.30
N SER A 331 -21.78 11.20 3.93
CA SER A 331 -22.96 10.53 3.39
C SER A 331 -23.27 11.03 1.98
N ALA A 332 -23.80 10.14 1.13
CA ALA A 332 -24.19 10.51 -0.24
C ALA A 332 -25.26 11.61 -0.26
N THR A 333 -26.22 11.55 0.68
CA THR A 333 -27.25 12.58 0.81
C THR A 333 -27.62 12.78 2.28
N ASP A 334 -27.54 14.02 2.75
CA ASP A 334 -27.90 14.43 4.12
C ASP A 334 -29.06 15.45 4.14
N GLY A 335 -29.65 15.74 2.98
CA GLY A 335 -30.72 16.71 2.79
C GLY A 335 -30.25 18.16 2.62
N ARG A 336 -28.93 18.41 2.66
CA ARG A 336 -28.34 19.73 2.38
C ARG A 336 -27.74 19.77 0.98
N VAL A 337 -27.52 20.97 0.44
CA VAL A 337 -26.75 21.15 -0.80
C VAL A 337 -25.50 21.98 -0.51
N ILE A 338 -24.31 21.47 -0.80
CA ILE A 338 -23.04 22.15 -0.56
C ILE A 338 -22.93 23.34 -1.50
N ARG A 339 -22.61 24.52 -0.98
CA ARG A 339 -22.35 25.75 -1.73
C ARG A 339 -20.95 26.26 -1.41
N PRO A 340 -20.04 26.34 -2.40
CA PRO A 340 -18.72 26.93 -2.21
C PRO A 340 -18.81 28.41 -1.84
N THR A 341 -18.13 28.82 -0.76
CA THR A 341 -18.11 30.22 -0.29
C THR A 341 -16.98 31.05 -0.89
N ASP A 342 -15.88 30.40 -1.24
CA ASP A 342 -14.65 31.08 -1.62
C ASP A 342 -14.67 31.51 -3.09
N GLU A 343 -14.07 32.66 -3.38
CA GLU A 343 -13.94 33.16 -4.74
C GLU A 343 -12.55 32.84 -5.33
N PRO A 344 -12.49 32.41 -6.61
CA PRO A 344 -11.23 32.11 -7.27
C PRO A 344 -10.36 33.35 -7.46
N VAL A 345 -9.05 33.15 -7.40
CA VAL A 345 -8.07 34.24 -7.58
C VAL A 345 -8.10 34.74 -9.02
N GLN A 346 -8.33 36.04 -9.18
CA GLN A 346 -8.30 36.71 -10.49
C GLN A 346 -6.94 37.36 -10.80
N ALA A 347 -6.13 37.58 -9.77
CA ALA A 347 -4.81 38.18 -9.90
C ALA A 347 -3.83 37.21 -10.57
N ARG A 348 -2.89 37.75 -11.34
CA ARG A 348 -1.81 36.98 -11.95
C ARG A 348 -0.87 36.46 -10.86
N VAL A 349 -0.88 35.15 -10.67
CA VAL A 349 0.17 34.41 -9.96
C VAL A 349 1.30 34.11 -10.93
N GLU A 350 2.53 34.45 -10.56
CA GLU A 350 3.73 34.22 -11.34
C GLU A 350 4.74 33.45 -10.48
N PHE A 351 5.18 32.30 -10.99
CA PHE A 351 6.17 31.46 -10.34
C PHE A 351 7.53 31.69 -11.01
N ASP A 352 8.59 31.75 -10.20
CA ASP A 352 9.96 31.74 -10.70
C ASP A 352 10.29 30.33 -11.21
N TRP A 353 10.65 30.21 -12.50
CA TRP A 353 10.94 28.94 -13.14
C TRP A 353 12.09 28.21 -12.44
N GLN A 354 13.20 28.91 -12.17
CA GLN A 354 14.39 28.32 -11.60
C GLN A 354 14.11 27.79 -10.19
N GLN A 355 13.46 28.59 -9.35
CA GLN A 355 13.12 28.19 -7.98
C GLN A 355 12.18 26.99 -7.96
N THR A 356 11.10 27.04 -8.76
CA THR A 356 10.10 25.97 -8.79
C THR A 356 10.68 24.67 -9.37
N HIS A 357 11.56 24.78 -10.37
CA HIS A 357 12.22 23.63 -10.98
C HIS A 357 13.17 22.93 -10.00
N GLU A 358 13.99 23.69 -9.28
CA GLU A 358 14.87 23.13 -8.25
C GLU A 358 14.08 22.50 -7.10
N GLU A 359 13.01 23.16 -6.65
CA GLU A 359 12.13 22.65 -5.60
C GLU A 359 11.45 21.34 -6.02
N ALA A 360 10.94 21.25 -7.25
CA ALA A 360 10.33 20.03 -7.78
C ALA A 360 11.31 18.84 -7.78
N LEU A 361 12.56 19.05 -8.21
CA LEU A 361 13.59 18.00 -8.24
C LEU A 361 14.05 17.53 -6.85
N LEU A 362 13.99 18.43 -5.85
CA LEU A 362 14.41 18.15 -4.49
C LEU A 362 13.30 17.55 -3.62
N ARG A 363 12.09 18.09 -3.72
CA ARG A 363 10.97 17.77 -2.81
C ARG A 363 10.03 16.70 -3.34
N SER A 364 9.99 16.43 -4.65
CA SER A 364 9.11 15.40 -5.22
C SER A 364 9.27 14.06 -4.50
N THR A 365 8.13 13.55 -4.03
CA THR A 365 8.00 12.28 -3.33
C THR A 365 8.39 11.10 -4.21
N GLU A 366 8.05 11.17 -5.51
CA GLU A 366 8.34 10.14 -6.50
C GLU A 366 9.86 10.01 -6.75
N LEU A 367 10.55 11.14 -6.91
CA LEU A 367 12.01 11.17 -7.06
C LEU A 367 12.71 10.68 -5.79
N ARG A 368 12.19 11.07 -4.61
CA ARG A 368 12.70 10.60 -3.31
C ARG A 368 12.55 9.07 -3.18
N GLN A 369 11.39 8.53 -3.55
CA GLN A 369 11.14 7.08 -3.56
C GLN A 369 12.12 6.34 -4.49
N GLN A 370 12.35 6.86 -5.70
CA GLN A 370 13.29 6.24 -6.64
C GLN A 370 14.75 6.31 -6.14
N LYS A 371 15.15 7.40 -5.48
CA LYS A 371 16.46 7.51 -4.82
C LYS A 371 16.64 6.47 -3.71
N TRP A 372 15.59 6.20 -2.92
CA TRP A 372 15.57 5.11 -1.94
C TRP A 372 15.70 3.72 -2.59
N VAL A 373 15.01 3.48 -3.71
CA VAL A 373 15.14 2.24 -4.49
C VAL A 373 16.58 2.05 -5.00
N ILE A 374 17.22 3.10 -5.51
CA ILE A 374 18.64 3.07 -5.91
C ILE A 374 19.50 2.69 -4.70
N LYS A 375 19.26 3.31 -3.54
CA LYS A 375 20.03 3.01 -2.32
C LYS A 375 19.91 1.55 -1.89
N ARG A 376 18.70 0.98 -1.97
CA ARG A 376 18.46 -0.45 -1.75
C ARG A 376 19.28 -1.31 -2.71
N ARG A 377 19.30 -1.00 -4.01
CA ARG A 377 20.09 -1.73 -5.01
C ARG A 377 21.60 -1.60 -4.78
N GLU A 378 22.09 -0.48 -4.28
CA GLU A 378 23.49 -0.34 -3.87
C GLU A 378 23.84 -1.29 -2.73
N LEU A 379 22.99 -1.41 -1.71
CA LEU A 379 23.19 -2.34 -0.60
C LEU A 379 23.15 -3.80 -1.06
N GLU A 380 22.22 -4.15 -1.95
CA GLU A 380 22.18 -5.48 -2.58
C GLU A 380 23.46 -5.80 -3.36
N LEU A 381 24.02 -4.82 -4.09
CA LEU A 381 25.29 -4.97 -4.78
C LEU A 381 26.45 -5.20 -3.79
N VAL A 382 26.46 -4.51 -2.65
CA VAL A 382 27.45 -4.73 -1.59
C VAL A 382 27.33 -6.16 -1.03
N ALA A 383 26.11 -6.64 -0.76
CA ALA A 383 25.88 -8.01 -0.32
C ALA A 383 26.32 -9.05 -1.37
N ALA A 384 25.98 -8.84 -2.64
CA ALA A 384 26.39 -9.73 -3.73
C ALA A 384 27.92 -9.80 -3.88
N ARG A 385 28.62 -8.67 -3.72
CA ARG A 385 30.09 -8.62 -3.73
C ARG A 385 30.70 -9.34 -2.53
N ASP A 386 30.08 -9.25 -1.35
CA ASP A 386 30.56 -9.99 -0.18
C ASP A 386 30.45 -11.50 -0.36
N ASN A 387 29.42 -11.96 -1.08
CA ASN A 387 29.22 -13.37 -1.39
C ASN A 387 30.31 -13.99 -2.28
N LEU A 388 31.08 -13.18 -3.02
CA LEU A 388 32.25 -13.63 -3.79
C LEU A 388 33.45 -14.00 -2.91
N LYS A 389 33.52 -13.50 -1.68
CA LYS A 389 34.62 -13.80 -0.78
C LYS A 389 34.53 -15.27 -0.30
N PRO A 390 35.67 -15.93 -0.09
CA PRO A 390 35.68 -17.22 0.58
C PRO A 390 35.15 -17.11 2.02
N GLN A 391 34.53 -18.17 2.52
CA GLN A 391 34.22 -18.30 3.94
C GLN A 391 35.47 -18.75 4.67
N LEU A 392 35.93 -17.93 5.60
CA LEU A 392 36.95 -18.31 6.56
C LEU A 392 36.34 -18.07 7.94
N ASN A 393 36.06 -19.13 8.69
CA ASN A 393 35.45 -19.04 10.01
C ASN A 393 36.45 -19.53 11.06
N LEU A 394 36.60 -18.75 12.14
CA LEU A 394 37.27 -19.19 13.36
C LEU A 394 36.22 -19.80 14.29
N VAL A 395 36.38 -21.08 14.62
CA VAL A 395 35.51 -21.80 15.55
C VAL A 395 36.32 -22.06 16.83
N ALA A 396 35.86 -21.52 17.94
CA ALA A 396 36.39 -21.79 19.26
C ALA A 396 35.29 -22.40 20.10
N MET A 397 35.52 -23.60 20.62
CA MET A 397 34.59 -24.32 21.47
C MET A 397 35.30 -24.73 22.75
N TYR A 398 34.62 -24.53 23.87
CA TYR A 398 35.08 -24.92 25.18
C TYR A 398 33.96 -25.66 25.91
N ARG A 399 34.25 -26.88 26.38
CA ARG A 399 33.26 -27.72 27.05
C ARG A 399 33.78 -28.26 28.37
N TRP A 400 32.91 -28.22 29.37
CA TRP A 400 33.07 -28.94 30.64
C TRP A 400 32.25 -30.20 30.56
N LEU A 401 32.82 -31.31 31.02
CA LEU A 401 32.19 -32.63 30.93
C LEU A 401 31.96 -33.17 32.35
N GLY A 402 30.87 -33.89 32.52
CA GLY A 402 30.61 -34.70 33.70
C GLY A 402 29.96 -36.02 33.30
N MET A 403 30.45 -37.11 33.89
CA MET A 403 29.86 -38.44 33.74
C MET A 403 29.41 -38.97 35.10
N GLY A 404 28.44 -39.87 35.11
CA GLY A 404 27.98 -40.48 36.36
C GLY A 404 26.96 -41.57 36.15
N ASP A 405 26.81 -42.43 37.15
CA ASP A 405 25.74 -43.44 37.20
C ASP A 405 24.34 -42.79 37.29
N LYS A 406 24.25 -41.63 37.95
CA LYS A 406 23.02 -40.83 38.12
C LYS A 406 23.22 -39.42 37.59
N LEU A 407 22.12 -38.77 37.19
CA LEU A 407 22.17 -37.38 36.71
C LEU A 407 22.56 -36.40 37.83
N ALA A 408 21.75 -36.34 38.90
CA ALA A 408 21.97 -35.46 40.06
C ALA A 408 21.38 -36.11 41.33
N THR A 409 21.90 -35.74 42.50
CA THR A 409 21.30 -36.10 43.80
C THR A 409 21.33 -34.91 44.77
N ALA A 410 20.49 -34.93 45.81
CA ALA A 410 20.32 -33.80 46.73
C ALA A 410 21.57 -33.46 47.58
N ASN A 411 22.48 -34.42 47.78
CA ASN A 411 23.70 -34.24 48.57
C ASN A 411 24.91 -34.67 47.74
N ARG A 412 25.98 -33.86 47.73
CA ARG A 412 27.27 -34.24 47.13
C ARG A 412 27.85 -35.45 47.85
N ARG A 413 28.13 -36.51 47.11
CA ARG A 413 28.68 -37.77 47.66
C ARG A 413 30.21 -37.86 47.50
N GLY A 414 30.81 -37.02 46.66
CA GLY A 414 32.25 -37.05 46.37
C GLY A 414 32.72 -38.34 45.70
N LEU A 415 31.82 -39.00 44.96
CA LEU A 415 32.09 -40.22 44.20
C LEU A 415 32.22 -39.88 42.73
N ASN A 416 33.37 -40.20 42.13
CA ASN A 416 33.64 -39.93 40.71
C ASN A 416 33.28 -41.15 39.86
N PHE A 417 32.95 -40.93 38.59
CA PHE A 417 32.75 -42.03 37.64
C PHE A 417 34.02 -42.91 37.57
N THR A 418 33.94 -44.25 37.59
CA THR A 418 32.82 -45.16 37.31
C THR A 418 32.12 -45.75 38.55
N GLU A 419 32.23 -45.14 39.74
CA GLU A 419 31.67 -45.73 40.96
C GLU A 419 30.12 -45.71 40.95
N PRO A 420 29.43 -46.79 41.40
CA PRO A 420 27.97 -46.80 41.51
C PRO A 420 27.44 -45.67 42.40
N GLY A 421 26.44 -44.93 41.92
CA GLY A 421 25.89 -43.77 42.61
C GLY A 421 26.69 -42.46 42.48
N SER A 422 27.70 -42.42 41.61
CA SER A 422 28.33 -41.18 41.10
C SER A 422 27.31 -40.30 40.35
N THR A 423 27.55 -38.99 40.33
CA THR A 423 26.61 -37.97 39.85
C THR A 423 27.23 -37.13 38.75
N ALA A 424 26.62 -37.13 37.56
CA ALA A 424 27.14 -36.43 36.39
C ALA A 424 27.26 -34.90 36.61
N PHE A 425 26.30 -34.30 37.32
CA PHE A 425 26.38 -32.88 37.68
C PHE A 425 27.46 -32.57 38.73
N ASP A 426 27.77 -33.50 39.64
CA ASP A 426 28.84 -33.24 40.61
C ASP A 426 30.19 -33.19 39.90
N GLU A 427 30.46 -34.18 39.04
CA GLU A 427 31.68 -34.24 38.23
C GLU A 427 31.81 -33.05 37.27
N LEU A 428 30.70 -32.60 36.66
CA LEU A 428 30.66 -31.37 35.86
C LEU A 428 31.08 -30.14 36.67
N THR A 429 30.59 -30.03 37.92
CA THR A 429 30.91 -28.88 38.80
C THR A 429 32.30 -28.96 39.43
N GLU A 430 32.88 -30.15 39.55
CA GLU A 430 34.28 -30.33 39.94
C GLU A 430 35.22 -29.79 38.85
N GLY A 431 34.80 -29.86 37.59
CA GLY A 431 35.53 -29.26 36.47
C GLY A 431 36.85 -29.95 36.14
N ASN A 432 37.03 -31.20 36.57
CA ASN A 432 38.24 -32.00 36.31
C ASN A 432 38.39 -32.36 34.82
N PHE A 433 37.27 -32.42 34.09
CA PHE A 433 37.23 -32.77 32.66
C PHE A 433 36.80 -31.56 31.83
N GLN A 434 37.75 -31.05 31.05
CA GLN A 434 37.58 -29.87 30.22
C GLN A 434 38.17 -30.15 28.85
N GLU A 435 37.53 -29.67 27.80
CA GLU A 435 38.04 -29.75 26.45
C GLU A 435 37.94 -28.42 25.72
N VAL A 436 38.99 -28.10 24.97
CA VAL A 436 39.07 -26.92 24.12
C VAL A 436 39.26 -27.40 22.68
N ARG A 437 38.45 -26.86 21.76
CA ARG A 437 38.61 -27.03 20.32
C ARG A 437 38.79 -25.67 19.67
N LEU A 438 39.90 -25.51 18.96
CA LEU A 438 40.14 -24.37 18.08
C LEU A 438 40.25 -24.88 16.65
N GLY A 439 39.43 -24.32 15.75
CA GLY A 439 39.38 -24.72 14.35
C GLY A 439 39.30 -23.52 13.42
N LEU A 440 39.93 -23.64 12.26
CA LEU A 440 39.77 -22.72 11.14
C LEU A 440 39.06 -23.45 10.00
N GLU A 441 37.85 -23.04 9.68
CA GLU A 441 37.11 -23.58 8.54
C GLU A 441 37.28 -22.66 7.32
N PHE A 442 37.93 -23.17 6.28
CA PHE A 442 38.07 -22.46 5.00
C PHE A 442 37.20 -23.15 3.93
N ARG A 443 36.17 -22.46 3.45
CA ARG A 443 35.34 -22.87 2.31
C ARG A 443 35.47 -21.84 1.19
N PRO A 444 36.26 -22.10 0.14
CA PRO A 444 36.30 -21.24 -1.03
C PRO A 444 34.99 -21.33 -1.82
N PRO A 445 34.62 -20.29 -2.60
CA PRO A 445 33.54 -20.42 -3.56
C PRO A 445 33.85 -21.52 -4.58
N ALA A 446 32.81 -22.03 -5.27
CA ALA A 446 32.99 -23.04 -6.31
C ALA A 446 34.04 -22.58 -7.33
N ILE A 447 34.87 -23.51 -7.83
CA ILE A 447 35.91 -23.20 -8.80
C ILE A 447 35.28 -22.54 -10.03
N GLY A 448 35.69 -21.30 -10.31
CA GLY A 448 35.14 -20.48 -11.39
C GLY A 448 33.94 -19.58 -11.03
N ALA A 449 33.38 -19.68 -9.82
CA ALA A 449 32.40 -18.75 -9.20
C ALA A 449 31.35 -18.12 -10.13
N ARG A 450 30.87 -18.87 -11.14
CA ARG A 450 30.05 -18.32 -12.23
C ARG A 450 28.71 -17.80 -11.71
N ARG A 451 28.11 -18.48 -10.74
CA ARG A 451 26.82 -18.10 -10.13
C ARG A 451 26.97 -16.79 -9.36
N GLU A 452 28.01 -16.67 -8.56
CA GLU A 452 28.27 -15.50 -7.72
C GLU A 452 28.67 -14.29 -8.57
N MET A 453 29.50 -14.49 -9.61
CA MET A 453 29.83 -13.42 -10.57
C MET A 453 28.60 -12.99 -11.38
N ALA A 454 27.76 -13.94 -11.81
CA ALA A 454 26.50 -13.62 -12.47
C ALA A 454 25.56 -12.85 -11.54
N ALA A 455 25.50 -13.19 -10.24
CA ALA A 455 24.71 -12.46 -9.26
C ALA A 455 25.20 -11.02 -9.09
N VAL A 456 26.52 -10.80 -8.99
CA VAL A 456 27.10 -9.44 -8.94
C VAL A 456 26.79 -8.67 -10.22
N ARG A 457 26.95 -9.28 -11.39
CA ARG A 457 26.62 -8.65 -12.67
C ARG A 457 25.14 -8.29 -12.75
N ASN A 458 24.25 -9.17 -12.28
CA ASN A 458 22.82 -8.91 -12.23
C ASN A 458 22.50 -7.72 -11.32
N SER A 459 23.04 -7.68 -10.10
CA SER A 459 22.86 -6.54 -9.18
C SER A 459 23.42 -5.24 -9.75
N GLN A 460 24.54 -5.28 -10.50
CA GLN A 460 25.06 -4.11 -11.22
C GLN A 460 24.08 -3.61 -12.28
N LEU A 461 23.53 -4.52 -13.10
CA LEU A 461 22.56 -4.17 -14.14
C LEU A 461 21.27 -3.59 -13.54
N HIS A 462 20.78 -4.15 -12.43
CA HIS A 462 19.67 -3.58 -11.68
C HIS A 462 19.98 -2.16 -11.19
N LEU A 463 21.17 -1.92 -10.62
CA LEU A 463 21.56 -0.58 -10.17
C LEU A 463 21.62 0.43 -11.33
N VAL A 464 22.20 0.05 -12.47
CA VAL A 464 22.26 0.92 -13.66
C VAL A 464 20.85 1.21 -14.20
N ARG A 465 19.97 0.19 -14.24
CA ARG A 465 18.57 0.36 -14.67
C ARG A 465 17.82 1.35 -13.78
N GLU A 466 17.94 1.23 -12.45
CA GLU A 466 17.23 2.14 -11.54
C GLU A 466 17.79 3.58 -11.60
N LYS A 467 19.08 3.76 -11.92
CA LYS A 467 19.65 5.09 -12.19
C LYS A 467 19.12 5.70 -13.49
N ALA A 468 19.07 4.93 -14.58
CA ALA A 468 18.49 5.39 -15.84
C ALA A 468 17.00 5.77 -15.67
N ARG A 469 16.24 5.02 -14.87
CA ARG A 469 14.86 5.39 -14.52
C ARG A 469 14.77 6.70 -13.75
N LEU A 470 15.69 6.97 -12.83
CA LEU A 470 15.72 8.26 -12.12
C LEU A 470 16.01 9.40 -13.10
N GLU A 471 16.97 9.24 -14.01
CA GLU A 471 17.28 10.23 -15.05
C GLU A 471 16.04 10.53 -15.92
N ASP A 472 15.31 9.51 -16.36
CA ASP A 472 14.06 9.67 -17.11
C ASP A 472 12.95 10.34 -16.27
N MET A 473 12.86 10.03 -14.97
CA MET A 473 11.88 10.66 -14.07
C MET A 473 12.20 12.14 -13.82
N GLU A 474 13.48 12.51 -13.66
CA GLU A 474 13.91 13.91 -13.52
C GLU A 474 13.60 14.69 -14.80
N LEU A 475 13.86 14.11 -15.97
CA LEU A 475 13.50 14.69 -17.26
C LEU A 475 11.97 14.88 -17.40
N ASN A 476 11.19 13.86 -17.07
CA ASN A 476 9.73 13.95 -17.11
C ASN A 476 9.18 15.00 -16.14
N THR A 477 9.76 15.13 -14.95
CA THR A 477 9.38 16.18 -13.97
C THR A 477 9.58 17.58 -14.57
N SER A 478 10.69 17.80 -15.29
CA SER A 478 10.93 19.06 -16.02
C SER A 478 9.87 19.33 -17.10
N HIS A 479 9.49 18.31 -17.88
CA HIS A 479 8.46 18.42 -18.90
C HIS A 479 7.07 18.67 -18.33
N LEU A 480 6.71 18.00 -17.23
CA LEU A 480 5.44 18.19 -16.54
C LEU A 480 5.34 19.61 -15.98
N LEU A 481 6.38 20.10 -15.29
CA LEU A 481 6.43 21.47 -14.78
C LEU A 481 6.34 22.52 -15.90
N THR A 482 7.05 22.30 -17.01
CA THR A 482 6.96 23.18 -18.19
C THR A 482 5.53 23.23 -18.73
N THR A 483 4.83 22.10 -18.74
CA THR A 483 3.44 22.02 -19.22
C THR A 483 2.49 22.72 -18.25
N ALA A 484 2.64 22.50 -16.94
CA ALA A 484 1.85 23.15 -15.90
C ALA A 484 1.96 24.68 -15.97
N LEU A 485 3.18 25.23 -16.06
CA LEU A 485 3.38 26.68 -16.17
C LEU A 485 2.87 27.28 -17.50
N LYS A 486 2.97 26.54 -18.60
CA LYS A 486 2.36 26.97 -19.87
C LYS A 486 0.84 26.99 -19.78
N ASN A 487 0.25 25.98 -19.13
CA ASN A 487 -1.20 25.91 -18.91
C ASN A 487 -1.67 27.03 -17.98
N LEU A 488 -0.90 27.38 -16.96
CA LEU A 488 -1.16 28.50 -16.06
C LEU A 488 -1.26 29.84 -16.83
N ASP A 489 -0.24 30.17 -17.64
CA ASP A 489 -0.27 31.39 -18.45
C ASP A 489 -1.41 31.36 -19.48
N TYR A 490 -1.59 30.23 -20.16
CA TYR A 490 -2.67 30.04 -21.13
C TYR A 490 -4.05 30.27 -20.50
N ASN A 491 -4.36 29.60 -19.38
CA ASN A 491 -5.65 29.69 -18.70
C ASN A 491 -5.91 31.10 -18.17
N HIS A 492 -4.87 31.79 -17.66
CA HIS A 492 -5.01 33.18 -17.26
C HIS A 492 -5.41 34.07 -18.44
N ARG A 493 -4.70 33.96 -19.58
CA ARG A 493 -5.01 34.76 -20.77
C ARG A 493 -6.38 34.43 -21.35
N GLN A 494 -6.79 33.16 -21.32
CA GLN A 494 -8.15 32.76 -21.69
C GLN A 494 -9.19 33.39 -20.77
N ALA A 495 -9.00 33.33 -19.45
CA ALA A 495 -9.91 33.95 -18.49
C ALA A 495 -10.06 35.46 -18.74
N GLN A 496 -8.97 36.16 -19.03
CA GLN A 496 -9.01 37.58 -19.37
C GLN A 496 -9.78 37.86 -20.68
N ASN A 497 -9.56 37.06 -21.72
CA ASN A 497 -10.27 37.21 -22.99
C ASN A 497 -11.77 36.92 -22.85
N HIS A 498 -12.13 35.86 -22.12
CA HIS A 498 -13.53 35.50 -21.87
C HIS A 498 -14.24 36.52 -20.98
N TYR A 499 -13.54 37.11 -20.00
CA TYR A 499 -14.06 38.22 -19.21
C TYR A 499 -14.44 39.41 -20.09
N ASN A 500 -13.52 39.83 -20.97
CA ASN A 500 -13.77 40.92 -21.91
C ASN A 500 -14.93 40.59 -22.87
N ARG A 501 -15.01 39.35 -23.36
CA ARG A 501 -16.12 38.88 -24.21
C ARG A 501 -17.45 38.92 -23.48
N TRP A 502 -17.51 38.50 -22.23
CA TRP A 502 -18.73 38.55 -21.41
C TRP A 502 -19.18 39.99 -21.14
N ALA A 503 -18.25 40.88 -20.79
CA ALA A 503 -18.54 42.30 -20.59
C ALA A 503 -19.07 43.00 -21.86
N ILE A 504 -18.57 42.62 -23.04
CA ILE A 504 -19.03 43.14 -24.33
C ILE A 504 -20.39 42.54 -24.72
N SER A 505 -20.60 41.23 -24.53
CA SER A 505 -21.86 40.57 -24.89
C SER A 505 -23.04 41.09 -24.08
N GLN A 506 -22.82 41.52 -22.83
CA GLN A 506 -23.85 42.22 -22.05
C GLN A 506 -24.35 43.49 -22.75
N LYS A 507 -23.41 44.32 -23.22
CA LYS A 507 -23.74 45.57 -23.96
C LYS A 507 -24.47 45.26 -25.26
N GLU A 508 -24.12 44.17 -25.92
CA GLU A 508 -24.80 43.70 -27.13
C GLU A 508 -26.27 43.33 -26.85
N VAL A 509 -26.53 42.56 -25.77
CA VAL A 509 -27.89 42.21 -25.34
C VAL A 509 -28.71 43.45 -25.02
N ASP A 510 -28.15 44.39 -24.25
CA ASP A 510 -28.84 45.63 -23.86
C ASP A 510 -29.20 46.48 -25.08
N SER A 511 -28.27 46.59 -26.05
CA SER A 511 -28.48 47.30 -27.31
C SER A 511 -29.52 46.60 -28.20
N ALA A 512 -29.41 45.29 -28.39
CA ALA A 512 -30.35 44.51 -29.19
C ALA A 512 -31.77 44.60 -28.63
N MET A 513 -31.92 44.51 -27.30
CA MET A 513 -33.20 44.61 -26.62
C MET A 513 -33.81 46.02 -26.76
N ALA A 514 -32.99 47.07 -26.67
CA ALA A 514 -33.44 48.44 -26.90
C ALA A 514 -33.93 48.66 -28.35
N LEU A 515 -33.21 48.13 -29.34
CA LEU A 515 -33.60 48.20 -30.74
C LEU A 515 -34.88 47.41 -31.04
N TYR A 516 -35.06 46.22 -30.44
CA TYR A 516 -36.27 45.41 -30.61
C TYR A 516 -37.51 46.07 -29.99
N ARG A 517 -37.36 46.72 -28.82
CA ARG A 517 -38.41 47.54 -28.22
C ARG A 517 -38.77 48.74 -29.09
N GLY A 518 -37.76 49.35 -29.73
CA GLY A 518 -37.95 50.46 -30.68
C GLY A 518 -38.42 50.04 -32.08
N GLY A 519 -38.66 48.75 -32.34
CA GLY A 519 -39.09 48.24 -33.65
C GLY A 519 -38.03 48.29 -34.76
N LYS A 520 -36.75 48.46 -34.40
CA LYS A 520 -35.63 48.62 -35.35
C LYS A 520 -34.78 47.36 -35.53
N ALA A 521 -35.05 46.30 -34.78
CA ALA A 521 -34.36 45.01 -34.88
C ALA A 521 -35.39 43.87 -34.85
N THR A 522 -35.01 42.72 -35.40
CA THR A 522 -35.80 41.49 -35.36
C THR A 522 -35.60 40.74 -34.05
N LEU A 523 -36.59 39.93 -33.65
CA LEU A 523 -36.53 39.07 -32.46
C LEU A 523 -35.29 38.15 -32.48
N ASP A 524 -34.95 37.62 -33.64
CA ASP A 524 -33.81 36.70 -33.84
C ASP A 524 -32.48 37.30 -33.36
N ILE A 525 -32.25 38.60 -33.59
CA ILE A 525 -31.04 39.30 -33.14
C ILE A 525 -30.95 39.32 -31.61
N VAL A 526 -32.10 39.49 -30.92
CA VAL A 526 -32.15 39.50 -29.45
C VAL A 526 -31.90 38.10 -28.89
N LEU A 527 -32.55 37.08 -29.46
CA LEU A 527 -32.39 35.69 -29.02
C LEU A 527 -30.93 35.23 -29.19
N GLU A 528 -30.31 35.55 -30.33
CA GLU A 528 -28.92 35.20 -30.61
C GLU A 528 -27.95 35.98 -29.70
N ALA A 529 -28.22 37.26 -29.40
CA ALA A 529 -27.43 38.01 -28.43
C ALA A 529 -27.53 37.39 -27.02
N GLN A 530 -28.73 36.99 -26.58
CA GLN A 530 -28.96 36.34 -25.29
C GLN A 530 -28.21 35.01 -25.18
N ARG A 531 -28.25 34.17 -26.23
CA ARG A 531 -27.48 32.92 -26.31
C ARG A 531 -25.97 33.17 -26.21
N ARG A 532 -25.44 34.14 -26.98
CA ARG A 532 -24.01 34.48 -26.96
C ARG A 532 -23.57 35.03 -25.60
N HIS A 533 -24.42 35.78 -24.91
CA HIS A 533 -24.13 36.27 -23.57
C HIS A 533 -24.08 35.14 -22.54
N ALA A 534 -25.09 34.26 -22.51
CA ALA A 534 -25.14 33.11 -21.61
C ALA A 534 -23.93 32.16 -21.81
N GLN A 535 -23.55 31.93 -23.07
CA GLN A 535 -22.35 31.15 -23.39
C GLN A 535 -21.07 31.87 -22.93
N ALA A 536 -20.94 33.17 -23.17
CA ALA A 536 -19.77 33.94 -22.75
C ALA A 536 -19.57 33.94 -21.22
N GLN A 537 -20.66 34.02 -20.45
CA GLN A 537 -20.62 33.94 -18.99
C GLN A 537 -20.13 32.55 -18.53
N THR A 538 -20.68 31.48 -19.09
CA THR A 538 -20.28 30.10 -18.82
C THR A 538 -18.80 29.86 -19.16
N ASP A 539 -18.36 30.34 -20.33
CA ASP A 539 -16.97 30.21 -20.78
C ASP A 539 -16.00 30.94 -19.84
N TYR A 540 -16.36 32.12 -19.33
CA TYR A 540 -15.55 32.88 -18.38
C TYR A 540 -15.35 32.13 -17.07
N TYR A 541 -16.43 31.67 -16.43
CA TYR A 541 -16.31 30.94 -15.16
C TYR A 541 -15.57 29.62 -15.32
N ARG A 542 -15.73 28.92 -16.45
CA ARG A 542 -14.94 27.72 -16.76
C ARG A 542 -13.45 28.05 -16.89
N ALA A 543 -13.10 29.12 -17.61
CA ALA A 543 -11.71 29.54 -17.77
C ALA A 543 -11.08 29.98 -16.43
N LEU A 544 -11.86 30.66 -15.58
CA LEU A 544 -11.43 31.07 -14.23
C LEU A 544 -11.23 29.87 -13.28
N GLY A 545 -12.11 28.89 -13.34
CA GLY A 545 -11.93 27.62 -12.63
C GLY A 545 -10.67 26.89 -13.08
N ASN A 546 -10.47 26.75 -14.39
CA ASN A 546 -9.26 26.14 -14.95
C ASN A 546 -7.98 26.88 -14.56
N TYR A 547 -8.01 28.21 -14.49
CA TYR A 547 -6.87 29.00 -14.01
C TYR A 547 -6.51 28.64 -12.57
N THR A 548 -7.50 28.58 -11.69
CA THR A 548 -7.28 28.25 -10.27
C THR A 548 -6.73 26.83 -10.10
N LYS A 549 -7.25 25.87 -10.87
CA LYS A 549 -6.70 24.50 -10.90
C LYS A 549 -5.26 24.46 -11.39
N SER A 550 -4.93 25.21 -12.44
CA SER A 550 -3.53 25.27 -12.92
C SER A 550 -2.57 25.92 -11.93
N ILE A 551 -3.05 26.69 -10.93
CA ILE A 551 -2.23 27.14 -9.80
C ILE A 551 -1.91 25.95 -8.89
N SER A 552 -2.88 25.10 -8.58
CA SER A 552 -2.67 23.90 -7.75
C SER A 552 -1.82 22.81 -8.42
N GLU A 553 -1.78 22.80 -9.76
CA GLU A 553 -0.96 21.85 -10.55
C GLU A 553 0.55 22.19 -10.54
N VAL A 554 0.91 23.45 -10.31
CA VAL A 554 2.29 23.95 -10.25
C VAL A 554 2.81 23.81 -8.82
#